data_AF-A0A1H7VS07-F1
#
_entry.id   AF-A0A1H7VS07-F1
#
_cell.length_a   1.000
_cell.length_b   1.000
_cell.length_c   1.000
_cell.angle_alpha   90.00
_cell.angle_beta   90.00
_cell.angle_gamma   90.00
#
_symmetry.space_group_name_H-M   'P 1'
#
loop_
_entity.id
_entity.type
_entity.pdbx_description
1 polymer ?
#
loop_
_entity_poly.entity_id
_entity_poly.type
_entity_poly.pdbx_seq_one_letter_code
_entity_poly.pdbx_strand_id
1 'polypeptide(L)'
;MKFDIRQNVSKMAINSDGVGLYRIPETRYGGFLHFWTVPDPGGFPTMRVIYSNHAAALRDALRHTVERGGMSSLGVLHQGVPSESTLTGTDATAQAGCIRRQLDRLAPLSRALLVVAYAPPALRCSCGSRCCSGSYPNPEWNEAMRVILAHVAPLLAGHAANEKLHRAIIANALTRTRETAVSLAERCGVNRHTVAAYVAIIEADLVGNRHVAGRLDNAVARIDTLLREAGIVADDMQAQAA
;
A
#
# COMPACT_ATOMS: atom_id res chain seq x y z
N MET A 1 -57.75 -8.98 9.80
CA MET A 1 -56.30 -9.30 9.82
C MET A 1 -55.59 -8.28 10.71
N LYS A 2 -55.34 -8.66 11.97
CA LYS A 2 -54.56 -7.90 12.96
C LYS A 2 -53.52 -8.87 13.50
N PHE A 3 -52.24 -8.60 13.30
CA PHE A 3 -51.14 -9.37 13.88
C PHE A 3 -50.66 -8.66 15.15
N ASP A 4 -50.81 -9.36 16.27
CA ASP A 4 -50.43 -8.94 17.62
C ASP A 4 -49.03 -9.50 17.92
N ILE A 5 -48.09 -8.63 18.30
CA ILE A 5 -46.71 -8.97 18.63
C ILE A 5 -46.61 -8.97 20.16
N ARG A 6 -46.52 -10.16 20.76
CA ARG A 6 -46.13 -10.33 22.17
C ARG A 6 -44.90 -11.23 22.28
N GLN A 7 -43.80 -10.56 22.61
CA GLN A 7 -42.77 -10.92 23.59
C GLN A 7 -42.54 -12.42 23.89
N ASN A 8 -41.33 -12.88 23.61
CA ASN A 8 -40.73 -13.98 24.37
C ASN A 8 -39.29 -13.62 24.74
N VAL A 9 -39.14 -13.03 25.93
CA VAL A 9 -37.87 -12.82 26.61
C VAL A 9 -37.66 -14.04 27.49
N SER A 10 -36.63 -14.84 27.21
CA SER A 10 -36.14 -15.84 28.15
C SER A 10 -34.62 -15.95 28.06
N LYS A 11 -33.99 -15.33 29.07
CA LYS A 11 -32.90 -15.85 29.90
C LYS A 11 -31.92 -16.81 29.19
N MET A 12 -30.71 -16.32 28.95
CA MET A 12 -29.54 -17.18 28.99
C MET A 12 -28.47 -16.54 29.86
N ALA A 13 -28.12 -17.30 30.89
CA ALA A 13 -27.34 -16.91 32.04
C ALA A 13 -25.86 -16.76 31.69
N ILE A 14 -25.26 -15.77 32.34
CA ILE A 14 -23.84 -15.58 32.54
C ILE A 14 -23.40 -16.71 33.49
N ASN A 15 -22.42 -17.52 33.09
CA ASN A 15 -21.77 -18.43 34.03
C ASN A 15 -20.25 -18.36 33.87
N SER A 16 -19.64 -17.97 34.98
CA SER A 16 -18.23 -17.86 35.29
C SER A 16 -17.60 -19.23 35.56
N ASP A 17 -16.30 -19.32 35.29
CA ASP A 17 -15.32 -20.27 35.86
C ASP A 17 -15.52 -21.77 35.57
N GLY A 18 -14.82 -22.24 34.53
CA GLY A 18 -14.69 -23.66 34.19
C GLY A 18 -13.35 -23.95 33.51
N VAL A 19 -12.29 -24.00 34.31
CA VAL A 19 -10.91 -24.31 33.90
C VAL A 19 -10.83 -25.77 33.42
N GLY A 20 -10.84 -25.98 32.11
CA GLY A 20 -10.58 -27.27 31.47
C GLY A 20 -9.10 -27.46 31.18
N LEU A 21 -8.38 -28.10 32.11
CA LEU A 21 -7.00 -28.55 31.95
C LEU A 21 -6.89 -29.65 30.87
N TYR A 22 -6.48 -29.27 29.66
CA TYR A 22 -5.93 -30.24 28.70
C TYR A 22 -4.44 -30.46 28.99
N ARG A 23 -4.14 -31.63 29.53
CA ARG A 23 -2.80 -32.15 29.82
C ARG A 23 -2.15 -32.61 28.50
N ILE A 24 -1.22 -31.83 27.96
CA ILE A 24 -0.39 -32.21 26.80
C ILE A 24 0.90 -32.86 27.33
N PRO A 25 1.35 -34.00 26.79
CA PRO A 25 2.55 -34.69 27.25
C PRO A 25 3.84 -33.94 26.89
N GLU A 26 4.75 -33.85 27.87
CA GLU A 26 6.11 -33.35 27.73
C GLU A 26 6.92 -34.22 26.77
N THR A 27 7.14 -33.73 25.54
CA THR A 27 8.24 -34.18 24.70
C THR A 27 9.36 -33.15 24.72
N ARG A 28 10.51 -33.63 25.21
CA ARG A 28 11.79 -32.94 25.22
C ARG A 28 12.15 -32.45 23.82
N TYR A 29 12.17 -31.13 23.64
CA TYR A 29 13.08 -30.48 22.71
C TYR A 29 13.89 -29.46 23.51
N GLY A 30 15.10 -29.90 23.89
CA GLY A 30 16.11 -29.02 24.45
C GLY A 30 16.66 -28.08 23.39
N GLY A 31 16.85 -26.83 23.80
CA GLY A 31 17.82 -25.91 23.21
C GLY A 31 17.35 -25.17 21.97
N PHE A 32 16.63 -24.05 22.13
CA PHE A 32 16.71 -22.89 21.22
C PHE A 32 16.06 -21.64 21.85
N LEU A 33 16.47 -21.28 23.06
CA LEU A 33 16.04 -20.02 23.69
C LEU A 33 17.18 -19.42 24.51
N HIS A 34 18.19 -18.86 23.83
CA HIS A 34 19.05 -17.79 24.35
C HIS A 34 19.73 -17.07 23.17
N PHE A 35 18.96 -16.28 22.42
CA PHE A 35 19.51 -15.24 21.54
C PHE A 35 18.55 -14.06 21.43
N TRP A 36 18.07 -13.59 22.58
CA TRP A 36 17.55 -12.24 22.72
C TRP A 36 18.38 -11.60 23.82
N THR A 37 19.57 -11.14 23.45
CA THR A 37 20.33 -10.19 24.26
C THR A 37 19.54 -8.89 24.38
N VAL A 38 19.56 -8.39 25.61
CA VAL A 38 19.08 -7.12 26.13
C VAL A 38 19.29 -5.96 25.14
N PRO A 39 18.35 -4.99 25.03
CA PRO A 39 18.56 -3.81 24.21
C PRO A 39 19.64 -2.90 24.83
N ASP A 40 20.70 -2.61 24.06
CA ASP A 40 21.65 -1.56 24.39
C ASP A 40 20.93 -0.19 24.46
N PRO A 41 21.14 0.62 25.51
CA PRO A 41 20.68 2.00 25.58
C PRO A 41 21.70 2.90 24.87
N GLY A 42 21.86 2.75 23.55
CA GLY A 42 22.88 3.49 22.82
C GLY A 42 22.91 3.19 21.33
N GLY A 43 22.07 3.89 20.58
CA GLY A 43 22.15 3.96 19.12
C GLY A 43 21.41 2.83 18.41
N PHE A 44 20.21 3.15 17.91
CA PHE A 44 19.78 2.51 16.67
C PHE A 44 20.92 2.68 15.66
N PRO A 45 21.31 1.64 14.89
CA PRO A 45 22.24 1.86 13.79
C PRO A 45 21.65 3.00 12.97
N THR A 46 22.33 4.14 12.97
CA THR A 46 21.93 5.32 12.21
C THR A 46 21.89 4.85 10.77
N MET A 47 20.70 4.50 10.31
CA MET A 47 20.45 4.13 8.93
C MET A 47 20.97 5.31 8.15
N ARG A 48 22.04 5.12 7.36
CA ARG A 48 22.58 6.19 6.53
C ARG A 48 21.40 6.78 5.77
N VAL A 49 21.32 8.09 5.74
CA VAL A 49 20.38 8.80 4.88
C VAL A 49 20.69 8.38 3.45
N ILE A 50 19.82 7.58 2.85
CA ILE A 50 20.05 6.97 1.53
C ILE A 50 19.21 7.65 0.45
N TYR A 51 18.07 8.23 0.82
CA TYR A 51 17.17 8.85 -0.14
C TYR A 51 17.14 10.37 -0.01
N SER A 52 17.24 11.05 -1.15
CA SER A 52 17.05 12.50 -1.26
C SER A 52 15.57 12.91 -1.24
N ASN A 53 14.65 11.97 -1.47
CA ASN A 53 13.21 12.24 -1.46
C ASN A 53 12.39 10.99 -1.13
N HIS A 54 11.19 11.20 -0.57
CA HIS A 54 10.25 10.14 -0.22
C HIS A 54 9.82 9.29 -1.44
N ALA A 55 9.70 9.90 -2.62
CA ALA A 55 9.20 9.21 -3.81
C ALA A 55 10.15 8.08 -4.27
N ALA A 56 11.47 8.30 -4.17
CA ALA A 56 12.47 7.27 -4.44
C ALA A 56 12.37 6.13 -3.41
N ALA A 57 12.30 6.47 -2.11
CA ALA A 57 12.16 5.50 -1.04
C ALA A 57 10.91 4.62 -1.19
N LEU A 58 9.76 5.23 -1.49
CA LEU A 58 8.49 4.51 -1.65
C LEU A 58 8.49 3.60 -2.88
N ARG A 59 8.97 4.07 -4.04
CA ARG A 59 9.03 3.23 -5.24
C ARG A 59 9.92 2.01 -5.03
N ASP A 60 11.05 2.20 -4.36
CA ASP A 60 12.01 1.13 -4.13
C ASP A 60 11.47 0.10 -3.13
N ALA A 61 10.92 0.54 -1.99
CA ALA A 61 10.32 -0.36 -1.00
C ALA A 61 9.12 -1.17 -1.54
N LEU A 62 8.25 -0.51 -2.31
CA LEU A 62 7.07 -1.14 -2.91
C LEU A 62 7.42 -2.06 -4.08
N ARG A 63 8.54 -1.83 -4.77
CA ARG A 63 9.06 -2.74 -5.80
C ARG A 63 9.78 -3.93 -5.19
N HIS A 64 10.64 -3.71 -4.20
CA HIS A 64 11.49 -4.74 -3.58
C HIS A 64 10.70 -5.90 -2.98
N THR A 65 9.60 -5.58 -2.31
CA THR A 65 8.71 -6.61 -1.72
C THR A 65 8.06 -7.51 -2.76
N VAL A 66 7.82 -6.97 -3.95
CA VAL A 66 7.25 -7.73 -5.04
C VAL A 66 8.29 -8.65 -5.69
N GLU A 67 9.49 -8.15 -5.93
CA GLU A 67 10.55 -8.92 -6.59
C GLU A 67 10.98 -10.12 -5.75
N ARG A 68 10.95 -10.03 -4.41
CA ARG A 68 11.25 -11.19 -3.55
C ARG A 68 10.11 -12.17 -3.33
N GLY A 69 8.86 -11.76 -3.56
CA GLY A 69 7.70 -12.64 -3.40
C GLY A 69 7.66 -13.82 -4.38
N GLY A 70 8.50 -13.81 -5.43
CA GLY A 70 8.51 -14.86 -6.46
C GLY A 70 9.87 -15.19 -7.08
N MET A 71 10.99 -14.70 -6.55
CA MET A 71 12.31 -14.93 -7.14
C MET A 71 13.19 -15.83 -6.29
N SER A 72 13.79 -16.85 -6.93
CA SER A 72 14.92 -17.58 -6.36
C SER A 72 16.16 -16.69 -6.31
N SER A 73 17.12 -17.00 -5.44
CA SER A 73 18.38 -16.25 -5.31
C SER A 73 19.14 -16.11 -6.63
N LEU A 74 18.99 -17.06 -7.55
CA LEU A 74 19.54 -16.99 -8.92
C LEU A 74 18.81 -16.00 -9.82
N GLY A 75 17.49 -15.87 -9.68
CA GLY A 75 16.69 -14.93 -10.48
C GLY A 75 17.10 -13.47 -10.26
N VAL A 76 17.53 -13.13 -9.04
CA VAL A 76 17.98 -11.77 -8.68
C VAL A 76 19.28 -11.41 -9.41
N LEU A 77 20.18 -12.39 -9.59
CA LEU A 77 21.46 -12.19 -10.28
C LEU A 77 21.30 -11.98 -11.80
N HIS A 78 20.22 -12.49 -12.39
CA HIS A 78 19.98 -12.41 -13.84
C HIS A 78 19.20 -11.16 -14.30
N GLN A 79 18.78 -10.27 -13.39
CA GLN A 79 17.98 -9.09 -13.75
C GLN A 79 18.76 -7.94 -14.41
N GLY A 80 20.05 -8.10 -14.66
CA GLY A 80 20.90 -7.06 -15.24
C GLY A 80 21.27 -5.97 -14.24
N VAL A 81 22.05 -4.99 -14.69
CA VAL A 81 22.60 -3.93 -13.83
C VAL A 81 21.44 -3.16 -13.17
N PRO A 82 21.32 -3.21 -11.83
CA PRO A 82 20.35 -2.39 -11.11
C PRO A 82 20.61 -0.91 -11.42
N SER A 83 19.58 -0.07 -11.47
CA SER A 83 19.84 1.38 -11.49
C SER A 83 20.66 1.77 -10.26
N GLU A 84 21.47 2.82 -10.31
CA GLU A 84 22.29 3.29 -9.17
C GLU A 84 21.47 3.55 -7.89
N SER A 85 20.15 3.65 -8.02
CA SER A 85 19.16 3.84 -6.94
C SER A 85 18.45 2.57 -6.47
N THR A 86 18.73 1.39 -7.06
CA THR A 86 18.07 0.13 -6.68
C THR A 86 18.87 -0.52 -5.56
N LEU A 87 18.25 -0.65 -4.39
CA LEU A 87 18.88 -1.37 -3.28
C LEU A 87 19.06 -2.85 -3.62
N THR A 88 20.30 -3.34 -3.57
CA THR A 88 20.62 -4.77 -3.71
C THR A 88 21.16 -5.34 -2.41
N GLY A 89 20.93 -6.63 -2.14
CA GLY A 89 21.45 -7.33 -0.95
C GLY A 89 20.50 -7.43 0.26
N THR A 90 21.04 -7.82 1.42
CA THR A 90 20.29 -8.01 2.68
C THR A 90 19.80 -6.68 3.25
N ASP A 91 20.63 -5.64 3.12
CA ASP A 91 20.37 -4.30 3.65
C ASP A 91 19.18 -3.64 2.95
N ALA A 92 18.99 -3.95 1.66
CA ALA A 92 17.82 -3.55 0.87
C ALA A 92 16.49 -3.99 1.51
N THR A 93 16.49 -5.17 2.12
CA THR A 93 15.28 -5.76 2.71
C THR A 93 14.97 -5.17 4.06
N ALA A 94 16.01 -4.95 4.86
CA ALA A 94 15.89 -4.23 6.12
C ALA A 94 15.36 -2.81 5.87
N GLN A 95 15.90 -2.12 4.86
CA GLN A 95 15.47 -0.77 4.50
C GLN A 95 14.05 -0.72 3.95
N ALA A 96 13.69 -1.61 3.01
CA ALA A 96 12.31 -1.73 2.54
C ALA A 96 11.34 -2.04 3.69
N GLY A 97 11.74 -2.90 4.64
CA GLY A 97 10.97 -3.19 5.85
C GLY A 97 10.77 -1.96 6.74
N CYS A 98 11.83 -1.17 6.94
CA CYS A 98 11.76 0.09 7.70
C CYS A 98 10.81 1.11 7.05
N ILE A 99 10.89 1.28 5.72
CA ILE A 99 9.99 2.18 4.97
C ILE A 99 8.54 1.69 5.08
N ARG A 100 8.29 0.39 4.91
CA ARG A 100 6.94 -0.20 5.02
C ARG A 100 6.37 -0.05 6.42
N ARG A 101 7.19 -0.18 7.46
CA ARG A 101 6.78 0.10 8.84
C ARG A 101 6.28 1.54 9.02
N GLN A 102 6.84 2.51 8.29
CA GLN A 102 6.31 3.88 8.30
C GLN A 102 4.99 4.00 7.54
N LEU A 103 4.83 3.30 6.41
CA LEU A 103 3.55 3.24 5.68
C LEU A 103 2.41 2.66 6.54
N ASP A 104 2.70 1.66 7.36
CA ASP A 104 1.71 1.04 8.26
C ASP A 104 1.24 1.96 9.40
N ARG A 105 1.94 3.08 9.65
CA ARG A 105 1.51 4.12 10.60
C ARG A 105 0.47 5.08 10.02
N LEU A 106 0.23 5.03 8.70
CA LEU A 106 -0.74 5.88 8.04
C LEU A 106 -2.16 5.31 8.15
N ALA A 107 -3.15 6.20 8.03
CA ALA A 107 -4.53 5.78 7.88
C ALA A 107 -4.71 4.90 6.62
N PRO A 108 -5.64 3.92 6.61
CA PRO A 108 -5.78 2.97 5.51
C PRO A 108 -5.94 3.62 4.13
N LEU A 109 -6.72 4.70 4.03
CA LEU A 109 -6.91 5.44 2.78
C LEU A 109 -5.61 6.12 2.33
N SER A 110 -4.92 6.83 3.23
CA SER A 110 -3.64 7.49 2.93
C SER A 110 -2.59 6.49 2.46
N ARG A 111 -2.49 5.33 3.12
CA ARG A 111 -1.62 4.23 2.69
C ARG A 111 -2.00 3.74 1.29
N ALA A 112 -3.28 3.51 1.03
CA ALA A 112 -3.76 3.04 -0.27
C ALA A 112 -3.45 4.03 -1.40
N LEU A 113 -3.61 5.34 -1.16
CA LEU A 113 -3.27 6.38 -2.14
C LEU A 113 -1.78 6.34 -2.53
N LEU A 114 -0.89 6.22 -1.54
CA LEU A 114 0.55 6.12 -1.78
C LEU A 114 0.91 4.81 -2.51
N VAL A 115 0.29 3.68 -2.14
CA VAL A 115 0.50 2.41 -2.84
C VAL A 115 0.10 2.54 -4.31
N VAL A 116 -1.06 3.10 -4.62
CA VAL A 116 -1.49 3.25 -6.03
C VAL A 116 -0.59 4.23 -6.79
N ALA A 117 -0.13 5.30 -6.15
CA ALA A 117 0.71 6.32 -6.78
C ALA A 117 2.15 5.83 -7.07
N TYR A 118 2.72 4.96 -6.22
CA TYR A 118 4.14 4.59 -6.29
C TYR A 118 4.41 3.12 -6.60
N ALA A 119 3.49 2.19 -6.32
CA ALA A 119 3.68 0.78 -6.64
C ALA A 119 3.40 0.51 -8.13
N PRO A 120 4.12 -0.44 -8.75
CA PRO A 120 3.82 -0.86 -10.11
C PRO A 120 2.44 -1.54 -10.18
N PRO A 121 1.56 -1.20 -11.15
CA PRO A 121 0.22 -1.80 -11.27
C PRO A 121 0.27 -3.28 -11.72
N ALA A 122 1.35 -3.67 -12.41
CA ALA A 122 1.60 -5.02 -12.88
C ALA A 122 3.06 -5.39 -12.68
N LEU A 123 3.32 -6.68 -12.49
CA LEU A 123 4.58 -7.24 -12.02
C LEU A 123 5.10 -8.20 -13.08
N ARG A 124 6.40 -8.19 -13.35
CA ARG A 124 6.99 -9.11 -14.32
C ARG A 124 6.99 -10.53 -13.76
N CYS A 125 6.54 -11.50 -14.54
CA CYS A 125 6.71 -12.91 -14.20
C CYS A 125 8.02 -13.43 -14.78
N SER A 126 8.87 -14.02 -13.93
CA SER A 126 10.07 -14.76 -14.34
C SER A 126 9.79 -16.23 -14.64
N CYS A 127 8.56 -16.70 -14.43
CA CYS A 127 8.11 -18.09 -14.57
C CYS A 127 8.28 -18.70 -15.97
N GLY A 128 8.56 -17.89 -17.01
CA GLY A 128 8.77 -18.34 -18.39
C GLY A 128 7.57 -19.03 -19.06
N SER A 129 6.46 -19.15 -18.36
CA SER A 129 5.30 -19.95 -18.74
C SER A 129 4.23 -19.08 -19.40
N ARG A 130 3.47 -19.65 -20.35
CA ARG A 130 2.37 -18.95 -21.05
C ARG A 130 1.26 -18.46 -20.13
N CYS A 131 1.11 -19.04 -18.93
CA CYS A 131 0.07 -18.68 -17.97
C CYS A 131 0.09 -17.20 -17.55
N CYS A 132 1.25 -16.54 -17.64
CA CYS A 132 1.40 -15.15 -17.19
C CYS A 132 1.68 -14.18 -18.34
N SER A 133 1.91 -14.63 -19.57
CA SER A 133 2.38 -13.76 -20.68
C SER A 133 3.53 -12.80 -20.29
N GLY A 134 4.36 -13.18 -19.31
CA GLY A 134 5.44 -12.36 -18.76
C GLY A 134 5.04 -11.27 -17.74
N SER A 135 3.76 -11.11 -17.38
CA SER A 135 3.29 -10.12 -16.39
C SER A 135 2.00 -10.53 -15.68
N TYR A 136 1.89 -10.25 -14.39
CA TYR A 136 0.68 -10.50 -13.59
C TYR A 136 0.27 -9.24 -12.80
N PRO A 137 -1.02 -9.06 -12.49
CA PRO A 137 -1.47 -7.86 -11.80
C PRO A 137 -0.94 -7.81 -10.36
N ASN A 138 -0.54 -6.63 -9.90
CA ASN A 138 -0.01 -6.46 -8.54
C ASN A 138 -1.15 -6.61 -7.51
N PRO A 139 -1.12 -7.61 -6.61
CA PRO A 139 -2.18 -7.80 -5.61
C PRO A 139 -2.23 -6.66 -4.59
N GLU A 140 -1.08 -6.11 -4.19
CA GLU A 140 -1.01 -4.98 -3.25
C GLU A 140 -1.63 -3.72 -3.86
N TRP A 141 -1.31 -3.44 -5.14
CA TRP A 141 -1.91 -2.33 -5.88
C TRP A 141 -3.43 -2.52 -6.04
N ASN A 142 -3.88 -3.73 -6.35
CA ASN A 142 -5.30 -4.03 -6.51
C ASN A 142 -6.08 -3.87 -5.20
N GLU A 143 -5.52 -4.28 -4.07
CA GLU A 143 -6.15 -4.12 -2.77
C GLU A 143 -6.25 -2.64 -2.39
N ALA A 144 -5.18 -1.88 -2.58
CA ALA A 144 -5.20 -0.44 -2.37
C ALA A 144 -6.25 0.25 -3.26
N MET A 145 -6.38 -0.17 -4.52
CA MET A 145 -7.42 0.34 -5.42
C MET A 145 -8.83 0.05 -4.91
N ARG A 146 -9.11 -1.12 -4.32
CA ARG A 146 -10.43 -1.42 -3.72
C ARG A 146 -10.77 -0.47 -2.58
N VAL A 147 -9.80 -0.16 -1.71
CA VAL A 147 -9.98 0.79 -0.61
C VAL A 147 -10.35 2.18 -1.15
N ILE A 148 -9.67 2.65 -2.20
CA ILE A 148 -9.95 3.96 -2.80
C ILE A 148 -11.31 3.95 -3.51
N LEU A 149 -11.65 2.88 -4.23
CA LEU A 149 -12.97 2.75 -4.87
C LEU A 149 -14.10 2.80 -3.85
N ALA A 150 -13.96 2.14 -2.70
CA ALA A 150 -14.94 2.20 -1.62
C ALA A 150 -15.10 3.62 -1.05
N HIS A 151 -14.00 4.38 -0.96
CA HIS A 151 -14.03 5.79 -0.54
C HIS A 151 -14.68 6.72 -1.59
N VAL A 152 -14.43 6.48 -2.88
CA VAL A 152 -14.96 7.31 -3.98
C VAL A 152 -16.43 7.01 -4.27
N ALA A 153 -16.89 5.77 -4.06
CA ALA A 153 -18.27 5.35 -4.33
C ALA A 153 -19.35 6.32 -3.78
N PRO A 154 -19.32 6.77 -2.50
CA PRO A 154 -20.30 7.73 -2.00
C PRO A 154 -20.19 9.14 -2.62
N LEU A 155 -19.02 9.56 -3.11
CA LEU A 155 -18.84 10.86 -3.78
C LEU A 155 -19.57 10.92 -5.12
N LEU A 156 -19.81 9.75 -5.71
CA LEU A 156 -20.50 9.58 -6.99
C LEU A 156 -21.95 9.14 -6.82
N ALA A 157 -22.50 9.21 -5.60
CA ALA A 157 -23.91 8.91 -5.36
C ALA A 157 -24.81 9.75 -6.29
N GLY A 158 -25.74 9.08 -6.98
CA GLY A 158 -26.59 9.69 -8.01
C GLY A 158 -26.10 9.52 -9.45
N HIS A 159 -24.91 8.92 -9.65
CA HIS A 159 -24.39 8.59 -10.96
C HIS A 159 -24.39 7.07 -11.22
N ALA A 160 -24.34 6.66 -12.49
CA ALA A 160 -24.28 5.24 -12.85
C ALA A 160 -22.99 4.59 -12.32
N ALA A 161 -23.12 3.45 -11.64
CA ALA A 161 -21.97 2.72 -11.12
C ALA A 161 -21.18 2.08 -12.27
N ASN A 162 -20.01 2.64 -12.58
CA ASN A 162 -19.07 2.07 -13.53
C ASN A 162 -17.69 1.95 -12.88
N GLU A 163 -17.46 0.83 -12.18
CA GLU A 163 -16.20 0.58 -11.47
C GLU A 163 -15.00 0.58 -12.41
N LYS A 164 -15.14 0.08 -13.65
CA LYS A 164 -14.07 0.10 -14.66
C LYS A 164 -13.63 1.53 -14.98
N LEU A 165 -14.58 2.44 -15.16
CA LEU A 165 -14.31 3.85 -15.39
C LEU A 165 -13.70 4.51 -14.15
N HIS A 166 -14.25 4.27 -12.96
CA HIS A 166 -13.74 4.86 -11.71
C HIS A 166 -12.29 4.42 -11.46
N ARG A 167 -12.00 3.11 -11.58
CA ARG A 167 -10.65 2.56 -11.45
C ARG A 167 -9.68 3.19 -12.44
N ALA A 168 -10.11 3.40 -13.68
CA ALA A 168 -9.29 4.02 -14.71
C ALA A 168 -8.98 5.50 -14.39
N ILE A 169 -9.99 6.27 -13.97
CA ILE A 169 -9.82 7.68 -13.58
C ILE A 169 -8.90 7.79 -12.37
N ILE A 170 -9.13 7.00 -11.32
CA ILE A 170 -8.31 7.00 -10.10
C ILE A 170 -6.85 6.65 -10.44
N ALA A 171 -6.63 5.60 -11.24
CA ALA A 171 -5.30 5.25 -11.69
C ALA A 171 -4.65 6.43 -12.43
N ASN A 172 -5.33 7.01 -13.42
CA ASN A 172 -4.83 8.13 -14.21
C ASN A 172 -4.44 9.33 -13.33
N ALA A 173 -5.29 9.68 -12.37
CA ALA A 173 -5.07 10.79 -11.45
C ALA A 173 -3.86 10.57 -10.53
N LEU A 174 -3.70 9.35 -9.97
CA LEU A 174 -2.67 9.06 -8.97
C LEU A 174 -1.31 8.69 -9.56
N THR A 175 -1.28 7.99 -10.71
CA THR A 175 -0.02 7.64 -11.39
C THR A 175 0.45 8.75 -12.35
N ARG A 176 -0.32 9.84 -12.47
CA ARG A 176 -0.12 10.92 -13.47
C ARG A 176 0.05 10.38 -14.89
N THR A 177 -0.62 9.26 -15.18
CA THR A 177 -0.77 8.82 -16.56
C THR A 177 -1.58 9.90 -17.30
N ARG A 178 -1.23 10.19 -18.54
CA ARG A 178 -1.89 11.25 -19.33
C ARG A 178 -2.86 10.65 -20.34
N GLU A 179 -3.67 9.68 -19.91
CA GLU A 179 -4.76 9.18 -20.76
C GLU A 179 -5.82 10.28 -20.89
N THR A 180 -6.25 10.56 -22.12
CA THR A 180 -7.22 11.62 -22.38
C THR A 180 -8.63 11.16 -22.02
N ALA A 181 -9.52 12.10 -21.66
CA ALA A 181 -10.92 11.79 -21.39
C ALA A 181 -11.64 11.11 -22.58
N VAL A 182 -11.20 11.40 -23.82
CA VAL A 182 -11.70 10.76 -25.04
C VAL A 182 -11.30 9.28 -25.09
N SER A 183 -10.03 8.97 -24.84
CA SER A 183 -9.54 7.59 -24.82
C SER A 183 -10.21 6.77 -23.70
N LEU A 184 -10.40 7.38 -22.52
CA LEU A 184 -11.13 6.76 -21.41
C LEU A 184 -12.61 6.48 -21.77
N ALA A 185 -13.27 7.43 -22.43
CA ALA A 185 -14.65 7.30 -22.89
C ALA A 185 -14.82 6.14 -23.87
N GLU A 186 -13.94 6.04 -24.88
CA GLU A 186 -13.94 4.94 -25.86
C GLU A 186 -13.69 3.59 -25.19
N ARG A 187 -12.67 3.51 -24.33
CA ARG A 187 -12.27 2.27 -23.63
C ARG A 187 -13.33 1.76 -22.65
N CYS A 188 -14.10 2.67 -22.06
CA CYS A 188 -15.14 2.34 -21.09
C CYS A 188 -16.55 2.31 -21.69
N GLY A 189 -16.74 2.74 -22.95
CA GLY A 189 -18.04 2.82 -23.60
C GLY A 189 -18.98 3.85 -22.97
N VAL A 190 -18.44 4.99 -22.51
CA VAL A 190 -19.19 6.02 -21.76
C VAL A 190 -19.11 7.37 -22.49
N ASN A 191 -20.13 8.21 -22.33
CA ASN A 191 -20.12 9.56 -22.90
C ASN A 191 -18.98 10.40 -22.29
N ARG A 192 -18.25 11.15 -23.13
CA ARG A 192 -17.18 12.07 -22.72
C ARG A 192 -17.59 13.07 -21.62
N HIS A 193 -18.84 13.53 -21.62
CA HIS A 193 -19.35 14.48 -20.63
C HIS A 193 -19.48 13.82 -19.25
N THR A 194 -19.87 12.55 -19.20
CA THR A 194 -19.89 11.75 -17.97
C THR A 194 -18.48 11.51 -17.44
N VAL A 195 -17.53 11.19 -18.33
CA VAL A 195 -16.11 11.03 -17.94
C VAL A 195 -15.58 12.34 -17.35
N ALA A 196 -15.82 13.47 -18.00
CA ALA A 196 -15.37 14.78 -17.50
C ALA A 196 -15.96 15.12 -16.13
N ALA A 197 -17.25 14.83 -15.91
CA ALA A 197 -17.89 15.03 -14.61
C ALA A 197 -17.25 14.16 -13.50
N TYR A 198 -16.98 12.89 -13.78
CA TYR A 198 -16.36 11.99 -12.80
C TYR A 198 -14.91 12.37 -12.53
N VAL A 199 -14.14 12.75 -13.56
CA VAL A 199 -12.77 13.25 -13.42
C VAL A 199 -12.75 14.47 -12.50
N ALA A 200 -13.62 15.45 -12.73
CA ALA A 200 -13.67 16.65 -11.89
C ALA A 200 -13.94 16.34 -10.41
N ILE A 201 -14.88 15.43 -10.12
CA ILE A 201 -15.21 15.04 -8.73
C ILE A 201 -14.05 14.28 -8.08
N ILE A 202 -13.51 13.28 -8.78
CA ILE A 202 -12.45 12.41 -8.25
C ILE A 202 -11.14 13.18 -8.06
N GLU A 203 -10.73 13.99 -9.04
CA GLU A 203 -9.50 14.78 -8.94
C GLU A 203 -9.61 15.83 -7.84
N ALA A 204 -10.77 16.49 -7.70
CA ALA A 204 -10.97 17.48 -6.65
C ALA A 204 -10.83 16.90 -5.22
N ASP A 205 -11.24 15.65 -4.98
CA ASP A 205 -11.07 14.99 -3.66
C ASP A 205 -9.66 14.38 -3.49
N LEU A 206 -9.17 13.65 -4.49
CA LEU A 206 -7.92 12.88 -4.35
C LEU A 206 -6.67 13.72 -4.55
N VAL A 207 -6.64 14.52 -5.61
CA VAL A 207 -5.49 15.37 -5.99
C VAL A 207 -5.65 16.78 -5.44
N GLY A 208 -6.88 17.25 -5.26
CA GLY A 208 -7.17 18.58 -4.81
C GLY A 208 -7.20 19.59 -5.95
N ASN A 209 -7.11 20.86 -5.60
CA ASN A 209 -7.08 21.97 -6.53
C ASN A 209 -6.05 23.01 -6.08
N ARG A 210 -5.90 24.10 -6.84
CA ARG A 210 -4.93 25.18 -6.53
C ARG A 210 -5.10 25.84 -5.14
N HIS A 211 -6.25 25.67 -4.49
CA HIS A 211 -6.59 26.28 -3.21
C HIS A 211 -6.67 25.28 -2.05
N VAL A 212 -6.95 24.00 -2.34
CA VAL A 212 -7.18 22.96 -1.35
C VAL A 212 -6.33 21.75 -1.70
N ALA A 213 -5.42 21.39 -0.79
CA ALA A 213 -4.58 20.21 -0.93
C ALA A 213 -5.43 18.93 -0.97
N GLY A 214 -5.10 18.05 -1.92
CA GLY A 214 -5.79 16.77 -2.05
C GLY A 214 -5.48 15.80 -0.92
N ARG A 215 -6.25 14.72 -0.83
CA ARG A 215 -5.93 13.62 0.10
C ARG A 215 -4.56 13.00 -0.17
N LEU A 216 -4.14 12.94 -1.44
CA LEU A 216 -2.82 12.47 -1.81
C LEU A 216 -1.73 13.40 -1.26
N ASP A 217 -1.88 14.72 -1.42
CA ASP A 217 -0.90 15.68 -0.90
C ASP A 217 -0.76 15.59 0.62
N ASN A 218 -1.89 15.46 1.33
CA ASN A 218 -1.89 15.24 2.78
C ASN A 218 -1.19 13.92 3.17
N ALA A 219 -1.40 12.85 2.39
CA ALA A 219 -0.72 11.57 2.60
C ALA A 219 0.79 11.67 2.34
N VAL A 220 1.18 12.39 1.28
CA VAL A 220 2.58 12.65 0.91
C VAL A 220 3.28 13.48 1.99
N ALA A 221 2.67 14.58 2.43
CA ALA A 221 3.22 15.40 3.51
C ALA A 221 3.42 14.57 4.79
N ARG A 222 2.43 13.72 5.14
CA ARG A 222 2.53 12.89 6.34
C ARG A 222 3.63 11.82 6.23
N ILE A 223 3.74 11.11 5.11
CA ILE A 223 4.78 10.09 4.97
C ILE A 223 6.17 10.71 4.88
N ASP A 224 6.30 11.88 4.26
CA ASP A 224 7.57 12.62 4.21
C ASP A 224 8.07 12.95 5.63
N THR A 225 7.19 13.48 6.49
CA THR A 225 7.50 13.70 7.91
C THR A 225 7.94 12.40 8.60
N LEU A 226 7.20 11.30 8.42
CA LEU A 226 7.52 10.01 9.05
C LEU A 226 8.86 9.43 8.58
N LEU A 227 9.20 9.60 7.30
CA LEU A 227 10.45 9.12 6.73
C LEU A 227 11.65 9.97 7.18
N ARG A 228 11.48 11.29 7.33
CA ARG A 228 12.49 12.19 7.90
C ARG A 228 12.70 11.93 9.39
N GLU A 229 11.62 11.80 10.17
CA GLU A 229 11.69 11.41 11.60
C GLU A 229 12.43 10.08 11.81
N ALA A 230 12.31 9.15 10.86
CA ALA A 230 12.99 7.86 10.89
C ALA A 230 14.45 7.92 10.38
N GLY A 231 14.93 9.08 9.92
CA GLY A 231 16.26 9.26 9.33
C GLY A 231 16.47 8.57 7.98
N ILE A 232 15.38 8.23 7.28
CA ILE A 232 15.43 7.49 6.00
C ILE A 232 15.64 8.46 4.83
N VAL A 233 14.98 9.62 4.89
CA VAL A 233 15.08 10.70 3.90
C VAL A 233 15.89 11.85 4.49
N ALA A 234 16.75 12.45 3.67
CA ALA A 234 17.58 13.58 4.08
C ALA A 234 16.72 14.76 4.50
N ASP A 235 17.11 15.43 5.59
CA ASP A 235 16.63 16.78 5.82
C ASP A 235 17.28 17.73 4.80
N ASP A 236 16.51 18.68 4.29
CA ASP A 236 16.98 19.64 3.26
C ASP A 236 18.26 20.39 3.69
N MET A 237 18.52 20.49 5.00
CA MET A 237 19.74 21.05 5.58
C MET A 237 20.97 20.14 5.46
N GLN A 238 20.81 18.82 5.43
CA GLN A 238 21.91 17.86 5.26
C GLN A 238 22.32 17.69 3.80
N ALA A 239 21.41 17.95 2.85
CA ALA A 239 21.68 17.89 1.42
C ALA A 239 22.55 19.06 0.89
N GLN A 240 22.63 20.17 1.62
CA GLN A 240 23.43 21.36 1.24
C GLN A 240 24.85 21.37 1.82
N ALA A 241 25.20 20.39 2.66
CA ALA A 241 26.49 20.29 3.35
C ALA A 241 27.41 19.17 2.80
N ALA A 242 27.01 18.52 1.70
CA ALA A 242 27.77 17.51 0.97
C ALA A 242 28.05 17.98 -0.47
#